data_AF-A0A8T4LVX0-F1
#
_entry.id   AF-A0A8T4LVX0-F1
#
_cell.length_a   1.000
_cell.length_b   1.000
_cell.length_c   1.000
_cell.angle_alpha   90.00
_cell.angle_beta   90.00
_cell.angle_gamma   90.00
#
_symmetry.space_group_name_H-M   'P 1'
#
loop_
_entity.id
_entity.type
_entity.pdbx_description
1 polymer ?
#
loop_
_entity_poly.entity_id
_entity_poly.type
_entity_poly.pdbx_seq_one_letter_code
_entity_poly.pdbx_strand_id
1 'polypeptide(L)'
;MQAHSYCATSVRVNVTIVATALWTSTSGNQTNYQFNTTNATSNTSLKETCYIAQSTWTTVPLDSPTYAMCQLNFSDGNDYANVSIMITVPTGEAAGTKTSTVTFTASAGS
;
A
#
# COMPACT_ATOMS: atom_id res chain seq x y z
N MET A 1 0.24 40.85 18.12
CA MET A 1 0.76 39.47 18.06
C MET A 1 -0.32 38.62 17.40
N GLN A 2 -0.10 38.24 16.14
CA GLN A 2 -1.05 37.48 15.34
C GLN A 2 -0.87 36.00 15.67
N ALA A 3 -1.96 35.31 16.02
CA ALA A 3 -1.94 33.87 16.24
C ALA A 3 -1.60 33.17 14.92
N HIS A 4 -0.47 32.48 14.87
CA HIS A 4 -0.16 31.53 13.81
C HIS A 4 -1.16 30.39 13.91
N SER A 5 -2.19 30.41 13.07
CA SER A 5 -3.00 29.22 12.80
C SER A 5 -2.08 28.17 12.19
N TYR A 6 -1.90 27.06 12.89
CA TYR A 6 -1.24 25.88 12.36
C TYR A 6 -2.06 25.36 11.17
N CYS A 7 -1.59 25.61 9.94
CA CYS A 7 -2.09 24.89 8.77
C CYS A 7 -1.90 23.39 9.01
N ALA A 8 -2.93 22.59 8.69
CA ALA A 8 -2.83 21.14 8.77
C ALA A 8 -1.63 20.66 7.93
N THR A 9 -0.68 19.97 8.57
CA THR A 9 0.61 19.56 7.96
C THR A 9 0.51 18.23 7.21
N SER A 10 -0.69 17.70 6.97
CA SER A 10 -0.90 16.45 6.24
C SER A 10 -2.22 16.42 5.48
N VAL A 11 -2.19 15.84 4.28
CA VAL A 11 -3.39 15.44 3.53
C VAL A 11 -3.68 13.99 3.88
N ARG A 12 -4.84 13.75 4.50
CA ARG A 12 -5.28 12.40 4.83
C ARG A 12 -5.77 11.73 3.56
N VAL A 13 -4.98 10.81 3.03
CA VAL A 13 -5.36 9.90 1.94
C VAL A 13 -5.27 8.49 2.47
N ASN A 14 -6.42 7.86 2.62
CA ASN A 14 -6.50 6.45 2.95
C ASN A 14 -6.46 5.66 1.66
N VAL A 15 -5.42 4.86 1.47
CA VAL A 15 -5.35 3.90 0.37
C VAL A 15 -5.46 2.50 0.93
N THR A 16 -6.42 1.74 0.43
CA THR A 16 -6.54 0.30 0.72
C THR A 16 -6.16 -0.54 -0.49
N ILE A 17 -5.63 -1.73 -0.24
CA ILE A 17 -5.30 -2.73 -1.24
C ILE A 17 -6.05 -4.03 -0.95
N VAL A 18 -6.56 -4.67 -2.01
CA VAL A 18 -7.08 -6.04 -2.02
C VAL A 18 -6.82 -6.65 -3.39
N ALA A 19 -6.70 -7.97 -3.48
CA ALA A 19 -6.56 -8.65 -4.76
C ALA A 19 -7.40 -9.92 -4.87
N THR A 20 -7.54 -10.48 -6.06
CA THR A 20 -8.05 -11.86 -6.22
C THR A 20 -6.91 -12.87 -6.06
N ALA A 21 -7.22 -14.12 -5.72
CA ALA A 21 -6.22 -15.19 -5.66
C ALA A 21 -5.43 -15.28 -6.98
N LEU A 22 -4.11 -15.37 -6.88
CA LEU A 22 -3.22 -15.51 -8.05
C LEU A 22 -2.82 -16.97 -8.31
N TRP A 23 -2.63 -17.73 -7.23
CA TRP A 23 -2.12 -19.10 -7.27
C TRP A 23 -3.24 -20.11 -7.07
N THR A 24 -3.06 -21.29 -7.66
CA THR A 24 -3.99 -22.42 -7.50
C THR A 24 -3.41 -23.50 -6.60
N SER A 25 -2.08 -23.59 -6.50
CA SER A 25 -1.38 -24.53 -5.62
C SER A 25 -1.36 -24.10 -4.15
N THR A 26 -1.69 -22.84 -3.87
CA THR A 26 -1.75 -22.29 -2.52
C THR A 26 -3.06 -21.53 -2.33
N SER A 27 -3.65 -21.62 -1.15
CA SER A 27 -4.94 -20.99 -0.82
C SER A 27 -4.75 -19.79 0.10
N GLY A 28 -5.63 -18.79 -0.03
CA GLY A 28 -5.67 -17.62 0.86
C GLY A 28 -4.48 -16.66 0.72
N ASN A 29 -4.28 -15.84 1.76
CA ASN A 29 -3.22 -14.84 1.85
C ASN A 29 -1.85 -15.51 2.02
N GLN A 30 -0.93 -15.37 1.05
CA GLN A 30 0.38 -16.02 1.05
C GLN A 30 1.55 -15.07 0.82
N THR A 31 2.72 -15.39 1.40
CA THR A 31 3.97 -14.61 1.24
C THR A 31 4.54 -14.61 -0.18
N ASN A 32 4.00 -15.45 -1.04
CA ASN A 32 4.30 -15.49 -2.48
C ASN A 32 3.60 -14.38 -3.27
N TYR A 33 2.75 -13.59 -2.60
CA TYR A 33 2.06 -12.46 -3.18
C TYR A 33 1.99 -11.31 -2.16
N GLN A 34 2.94 -10.38 -2.26
CA GLN A 34 3.15 -9.34 -1.27
C GLN A 34 3.13 -7.94 -1.90
N PHE A 35 2.87 -6.94 -1.08
CA PHE A 35 3.04 -5.54 -1.42
C PHE A 35 3.95 -4.86 -0.41
N ASN A 36 4.55 -3.75 -0.82
CA ASN A 36 5.15 -2.80 0.10
C ASN A 36 4.70 -1.38 -0.26
N THR A 37 4.82 -0.48 0.70
CA THR A 37 4.64 0.94 0.48
C THR A 37 5.90 1.66 0.95
N THR A 38 6.46 2.50 0.10
CA THR A 38 7.70 3.23 0.40
C THR A 38 7.60 4.68 -0.03
N ASN A 39 8.39 5.52 0.63
CA ASN A 39 8.67 6.85 0.13
C ASN A 39 9.26 6.76 -1.27
N ALA A 40 8.87 7.69 -2.14
CA ALA A 40 9.56 7.82 -3.40
C ALA A 40 10.98 8.40 -3.20
N THR A 41 11.87 8.17 -4.16
CA THR A 41 13.23 8.69 -4.09
C THR A 41 13.20 10.21 -3.89
N SER A 42 13.98 10.71 -2.94
CA SER A 42 14.05 12.13 -2.55
C SER A 42 12.76 12.75 -1.99
N ASN A 43 11.76 11.93 -1.64
CA ASN A 43 10.48 12.38 -1.08
C ASN A 43 10.27 11.75 0.32
N THR A 44 9.63 12.47 1.25
CA THR A 44 9.35 12.00 2.63
C THR A 44 7.86 12.07 2.98
N SER A 45 7.00 11.93 1.96
CA SER A 45 5.55 12.11 2.08
C SER A 45 4.87 10.99 2.86
N LEU A 46 5.46 9.80 3.00
CA LEU A 46 4.90 8.79 3.90
C LEU A 46 5.31 9.08 5.34
N LYS A 47 4.33 9.37 6.18
CA LYS A 47 4.53 9.54 7.62
C LYS A 47 4.49 8.19 8.34
N GLU A 48 5.53 7.87 9.10
CA GLU A 48 5.78 6.55 9.73
C GLU A 48 4.76 6.13 10.80
N THR A 49 3.83 7.01 11.20
CA THR A 49 2.82 6.71 12.23
C THR A 49 1.62 5.90 11.70
N CYS A 50 1.61 5.50 10.43
CA CYS A 50 0.60 4.58 9.92
C CYS A 50 0.89 3.15 10.42
N TYR A 51 -0.15 2.35 10.65
CA TYR A 51 -0.05 0.95 11.13
C TYR A 51 0.76 0.01 10.22
N ILE A 52 1.08 0.43 9.00
CA ILE A 52 1.84 -0.35 8.03
C ILE A 52 3.28 0.11 8.12
N ALA A 53 4.14 -0.78 8.60
CA ALA A 53 5.57 -0.53 8.61
C ALA A 53 6.05 -0.27 7.18
N GLN A 54 6.50 0.95 6.92
CA GLN A 54 7.14 1.29 5.65
C GLN A 54 8.30 0.33 5.39
N SER A 55 8.54 0.00 4.13
CA SER A 55 9.63 -0.89 3.71
C SER A 55 9.54 -2.35 4.17
N THR A 56 8.43 -2.77 4.80
CA THR A 56 8.16 -4.18 5.08
C THR A 56 7.22 -4.77 4.03
N TRP A 57 7.58 -5.95 3.51
CA TRP A 57 6.71 -6.70 2.62
C TRP A 57 5.56 -7.33 3.41
N THR A 58 4.33 -6.98 3.02
CA THR A 58 3.10 -7.47 3.65
C THR A 58 2.33 -8.28 2.62
N THR A 59 1.69 -9.37 3.05
CA THR A 59 0.83 -10.17 2.17
C THR A 59 -0.33 -9.35 1.63
N VAL A 60 -0.58 -9.44 0.32
CA VAL A 60 -1.77 -8.82 -0.30
C VAL A 60 -3.01 -9.57 0.19
N PRO A 61 -4.03 -8.89 0.76
CA PRO A 61 -5.21 -9.58 1.23
C PRO A 61 -6.13 -9.94 0.07
N LEU A 62 -6.77 -11.11 0.16
CA LEU A 62 -7.68 -11.61 -0.88
C LEU A 62 -9.16 -11.30 -0.63
N ASP A 63 -9.57 -11.23 0.64
CA ASP A 63 -10.99 -11.18 1.01
C ASP A 63 -11.44 -9.85 1.60
N SER A 64 -10.52 -9.10 2.23
CA SER A 64 -10.82 -7.84 2.89
C SER A 64 -9.75 -6.81 2.56
N PRO A 65 -10.12 -5.61 2.08
CA PRO A 65 -9.16 -4.53 1.92
C PRO A 65 -8.41 -4.26 3.21
N THR A 66 -7.09 -4.13 3.09
CA THR A 66 -6.24 -3.64 4.18
C THR A 66 -5.66 -2.30 3.79
N TYR A 67 -5.29 -1.49 4.78
CA TYR A 67 -4.60 -0.24 4.49
C TYR A 67 -3.25 -0.56 3.82
N ALA A 68 -2.95 0.19 2.76
CA ALA A 68 -1.64 0.29 2.12
C ALA A 68 -0.94 1.61 2.47
N MET A 69 -1.71 2.67 2.74
CA MET A 69 -1.24 4.00 3.17
C MET A 69 -2.36 4.72 3.91
N CYS A 70 -2.04 5.56 4.90
CA CYS A 70 -3.04 6.33 5.65
C CYS A 70 -2.94 7.86 5.50
N GLN A 71 -1.79 8.40 5.07
CA GLN A 71 -1.60 9.84 4.90
C GLN A 71 -0.42 10.14 3.99
N LEU A 72 -0.49 11.29 3.32
CA LEU A 72 0.66 11.98 2.75
C LEU A 72 0.98 13.20 3.62
N ASN A 73 2.25 13.33 4.00
CA ASN A 73 2.80 14.47 4.73
C ASN A 73 2.78 15.64 3.75
N PHE A 74 1.97 16.66 4.00
CA PHE A 74 1.75 17.78 3.09
C PHE A 74 2.95 18.73 3.17
N SER A 75 4.08 18.26 2.68
CA SER A 75 5.38 18.90 2.89
C SER A 75 5.66 19.96 1.82
N ASP A 76 5.13 19.74 0.62
CA ASP A 76 5.09 20.69 -0.49
C ASP A 76 3.94 20.35 -1.45
N GLY A 77 3.96 20.91 -2.66
CA GLY A 77 2.93 20.62 -3.69
C GLY A 77 3.11 19.27 -4.40
N ASN A 78 4.11 18.46 -4.03
CA ASN A 78 4.55 17.28 -4.76
C ASN A 78 4.74 16.08 -3.81
N ASP A 79 3.64 15.68 -3.16
CA ASP A 79 3.63 14.50 -2.30
C ASP A 79 3.19 13.24 -3.05
N TYR A 80 4.02 12.21 -3.02
CA TYR A 80 3.73 10.93 -3.67
C TYR A 80 4.43 9.77 -2.96
N ALA A 81 3.90 8.57 -3.14
CA ALA A 81 4.41 7.35 -2.56
C ALA A 81 4.39 6.23 -3.59
N ASN A 82 5.24 5.23 -3.40
CA ASN A 82 5.29 4.04 -4.23
C ASN A 82 4.57 2.89 -3.55
N VAL A 83 3.79 2.14 -4.32
CA VAL A 83 3.32 0.80 -3.94
C VAL A 83 3.96 -0.21 -4.88
N SER A 84 4.73 -1.15 -4.32
CA SER A 84 5.35 -2.22 -5.10
C SER A 84 4.63 -3.53 -4.85
N ILE A 85 4.61 -4.41 -5.86
CA ILE A 85 4.06 -5.76 -5.75
C ILE A 85 5.20 -6.76 -6.00
N MET A 86 5.33 -7.75 -5.10
CA MET A 86 6.25 -8.87 -5.24
C MET A 86 5.45 -10.15 -5.45
N ILE A 87 5.86 -10.90 -6.47
CA ILE A 87 5.24 -12.15 -6.88
C ILE A 87 6.35 -13.20 -6.95
N THR A 88 6.19 -14.28 -6.19
CA THR A 88 7.09 -15.44 -6.21
C THR A 88 6.27 -16.67 -6.56
N VAL A 89 6.63 -17.40 -7.61
CA VAL A 89 5.90 -18.62 -8.00
C VAL A 89 6.05 -19.68 -6.88
N PRO A 90 4.96 -20.18 -6.29
CA PRO A 90 5.05 -21.20 -5.25
C PRO A 90 5.43 -22.57 -5.85
N THR A 91 6.14 -23.36 -5.05
CA THR A 91 6.47 -24.75 -5.41
C THR A 91 5.19 -25.54 -5.70
N GLY A 92 5.16 -26.25 -6.84
CA GLY A 92 4.02 -27.05 -7.25
C GLY A 92 2.91 -26.28 -7.97
N GLU A 93 3.06 -24.96 -8.22
CA GLU A 93 2.18 -24.26 -9.16
C GLU A 93 2.38 -24.78 -10.58
N ALA A 94 1.31 -25.24 -11.21
CA ALA A 94 1.35 -25.72 -12.59
C ALA A 94 1.69 -24.56 -13.56
N ALA A 95 2.47 -24.86 -14.59
CA ALA A 95 2.76 -23.90 -15.65
C ALA A 95 1.47 -23.43 -16.36
N GLY A 96 1.49 -22.20 -16.87
CA GLY A 96 0.37 -21.59 -17.58
C GLY A 96 0.09 -20.16 -17.13
N THR A 97 -0.86 -19.52 -17.80
CA THR A 97 -1.26 -18.14 -17.48
C THR A 97 -1.92 -18.08 -16.10
N LYS A 98 -1.50 -17.11 -15.30
CA LYS A 98 -2.11 -16.76 -14.00
C LYS A 98 -2.64 -15.33 -14.09
N THR A 99 -3.76 -15.07 -13.44
CA THR A 99 -4.39 -13.76 -13.46
C THR A 99 -4.87 -13.43 -12.07
N SER A 100 -4.56 -12.20 -11.64
CA SER A 100 -5.13 -11.61 -10.44
C SER A 100 -5.49 -10.16 -10.73
N THR A 101 -6.56 -9.67 -10.11
CA THR A 101 -6.94 -8.25 -10.14
C THR A 101 -6.57 -7.64 -8.80
N VAL A 102 -5.70 -6.62 -8.81
CA VAL A 102 -5.39 -5.80 -7.65
C VAL A 102 -6.24 -4.54 -7.70
N THR A 103 -6.93 -4.24 -6.60
CA THR A 103 -7.74 -3.04 -6.47
C THR A 103 -7.14 -2.13 -5.41
N PHE A 104 -6.79 -0.92 -5.84
CA PHE A 104 -6.45 0.19 -4.94
C PHE A 104 -7.66 1.11 -4.81
N THR A 105 -8.05 1.43 -3.58
CA THR A 105 -9.08 2.45 -3.32
C THR A 105 -8.47 3.57 -2.51
N ALA A 106 -8.49 4.78 -3.06
CA ALA A 106 -8.06 5.99 -2.38
C ALA A 106 -9.30 6.82 -1.97
N SER A 107 -9.36 7.23 -0.71
CA SER A 107 -10.40 8.12 -0.20
C SER A 107 -9.78 9.25 0.63
N ALA A 108 -10.35 10.45 0.53
CA ALA A 108 -10.04 11.53 1.45
C ALA A 108 -10.40 11.08 2.88
N GLY A 109 -9.43 11.15 3.79
CA GLY A 109 -9.70 10.96 5.21
C GLY A 109 -10.30 12.23 5.79
N SER A 110 -11.44 12.09 6.48
CA SER A 110 -12.04 13.16 7.28
C SER A 110 -11.13 13.62 8.41
#